data_AF-A0A4R7ZXB7-F1
#
_entry.id   AF-A0A4R7ZXB7-F1
#
_cell.length_a   1.000
_cell.length_b   1.000
_cell.length_c   1.000
_cell.angle_alpha   90.00
_cell.angle_beta   90.00
_cell.angle_gamma   90.00
#
_symmetry.space_group_name_H-M   'P 1'
#
loop_
_entity.id
_entity.type
_entity.pdbx_description
1 polymer ?
#
loop_
_entity_poly.entity_id
_entity_poly.type
_entity_poly.pdbx_seq_one_letter_code
_entity_poly.pdbx_strand_id
1 'polypeptide(L)'
;MTDGHLSADVVRELIRTGEAKPLLAGTEVGPTWYADHWWYVPVGAADGADYQPADRELSAEFDRLRVRAQAIEDVQAELDGRQ
;
A
#
# COMPACT_ATOMS: atom_id res chain seq x y z
N MET A 1 -17.01 -2.73 14.54
CA MET A 1 -16.69 -1.32 14.25
C MET A 1 -15.25 -1.13 14.64
N THR A 2 -14.33 -1.23 13.70
CA THR A 2 -12.97 -0.71 13.88
C THR A 2 -13.03 0.78 13.60
N ASP A 3 -12.39 1.59 14.43
CA ASP A 3 -12.55 3.05 14.55
C ASP A 3 -12.07 3.87 13.32
N GLY A 4 -12.33 3.43 12.09
CA GLY A 4 -11.99 4.15 10.87
C GLY A 4 -10.49 4.31 10.60
N HIS A 5 -9.63 3.68 11.40
CA HIS A 5 -8.17 3.80 11.32
C HIS A 5 -7.51 2.44 11.61
N LEU A 6 -6.27 2.25 11.13
CA LEU A 6 -5.43 1.09 11.41
C LEU A 6 -4.08 1.55 11.94
N SER A 7 -3.57 0.98 13.03
CA SER A 7 -2.23 1.33 13.48
C SER A 7 -1.15 0.79 12.52
N ALA A 8 0.01 1.44 12.51
CA ALA A 8 1.14 0.99 11.71
C ALA A 8 1.56 -0.46 12.02
N ASP A 9 1.49 -0.87 13.28
CA ASP A 9 1.80 -2.26 13.69
C ASP A 9 0.80 -3.27 13.13
N VAL A 10 -0.49 -2.93 13.09
CA VAL A 10 -1.51 -3.77 12.47
C VAL A 10 -1.26 -3.90 10.97
N VAL A 11 -0.95 -2.81 10.27
CA VAL A 11 -0.64 -2.85 8.84
C VAL A 11 0.61 -3.69 8.57
N ARG A 12 1.65 -3.56 9.39
CA ARG A 12 2.88 -4.39 9.29
C ARG A 12 2.59 -5.87 9.45
N GLU A 13 1.75 -6.23 10.42
CA GLU A 13 1.34 -7.61 10.63
C GLU A 13 0.54 -8.15 9.44
N LEU A 14 -0.40 -7.38 8.90
CA LEU A 14 -1.19 -7.77 7.72
C LEU A 14 -0.31 -7.96 6.48
N ILE A 15 0.73 -7.12 6.30
CA ILE A 15 1.71 -7.30 5.23
C ILE A 15 2.52 -8.58 5.47
N ARG A 16 2.94 -8.83 6.72
CA ARG A 16 3.71 -10.01 7.09
C ARG A 16 2.92 -11.32 6.89
N THR A 17 1.61 -11.31 7.13
CA THR A 17 0.72 -12.47 6.90
C THR A 17 0.26 -12.60 5.44
N GLY A 18 0.52 -11.59 4.60
CA GLY A 18 0.10 -11.55 3.20
C GLY A 18 -1.37 -11.14 2.98
N GLU A 19 -2.04 -10.66 4.02
CA GLU A 19 -3.42 -10.17 3.97
C GLU A 19 -3.52 -8.75 3.39
N ALA A 20 -2.45 -7.96 3.50
CA ALA A 20 -2.35 -6.62 2.91
C ALA A 20 -1.20 -6.53 1.91
N LYS A 21 -1.38 -5.70 0.87
CA LYS A 21 -0.37 -5.47 -0.17
C LYS A 21 0.07 -4.00 -0.17
N PRO A 22 1.33 -3.69 0.20
CA PRO A 22 1.85 -2.33 0.08
C PRO A 22 1.98 -1.95 -1.39
N LEU A 23 1.79 -0.66 -1.71
CA LEU A 23 1.89 -0.15 -3.08
C LEU A 23 3.30 -0.25 -3.63
N LEU A 24 4.31 0.06 -2.80
CA LEU A 24 5.73 -0.06 -3.13
C LEU A 24 6.39 -1.07 -2.20
N ALA A 25 7.10 -2.04 -2.78
CA ALA A 25 7.90 -2.97 -2.00
C ALA A 25 9.07 -2.22 -1.32
N GLY A 26 9.38 -2.59 -0.07
CA GLY A 26 10.52 -2.03 0.67
C GLY A 26 10.28 -0.73 1.41
N THR A 27 9.08 -0.12 1.31
CA THR A 27 8.67 0.98 2.20
C THR A 27 7.84 0.43 3.35
N GLU A 28 8.33 0.55 4.59
CA GLU A 28 7.56 0.14 5.79
C GLU A 28 6.37 1.07 6.09
N VAL A 29 6.36 2.26 5.48
CA VAL A 29 5.32 3.29 5.64
C VAL A 29 4.93 3.77 4.25
N GLY A 30 3.69 3.54 3.85
CA GLY A 30 3.19 3.89 2.53
C GLY A 30 1.78 3.34 2.25
N PRO A 31 1.15 3.75 1.15
CA PRO A 31 -0.20 3.31 0.80
C PRO A 31 -0.29 1.79 0.72
N THR A 32 -1.30 1.21 1.36
CA THR A 32 -1.46 -0.24 1.51
C THR A 32 -2.89 -0.65 1.19
N TRP A 33 -3.06 -1.66 0.34
CA TRP A 33 -4.36 -2.21 -0.01
C TRP A 33 -4.75 -3.29 1.00
N TYR A 34 -5.91 -3.12 1.64
CA TYR A 34 -6.47 -4.10 2.58
C TYR A 34 -7.99 -3.93 2.70
N ALA A 35 -8.71 -5.06 2.73
CA ALA A 35 -10.17 -5.11 2.88
C ALA A 35 -10.91 -4.19 1.89
N ASP A 36 -10.56 -4.27 0.61
CA ASP A 36 -11.13 -3.51 -0.51
C ASP A 36 -10.97 -1.98 -0.44
N HIS A 37 -10.02 -1.50 0.36
CA HIS A 37 -9.73 -0.07 0.49
C HIS A 37 -8.23 0.18 0.51
N TRP A 38 -7.86 1.38 0.06
CA TRP A 38 -6.52 1.92 0.27
C TRP A 38 -6.42 2.55 1.65
N TRP A 39 -5.35 2.24 2.37
CA TRP A 39 -4.99 2.80 3.66
C TRP A 39 -3.68 3.56 3.53
N TYR A 40 -3.57 4.73 4.17
CA TYR A 40 -2.36 5.55 4.10
C TYR A 40 -2.15 6.38 5.35
N VAL A 41 -0.90 6.78 5.59
CA VAL A 41 -0.54 7.80 6.59
C VAL A 41 -0.48 9.16 5.90
N PRO A 42 -1.22 10.18 6.36
CA PRO A 42 -1.18 11.51 5.77
C PRO A 42 0.22 12.14 5.81
N VAL A 43 0.53 12.93 4.78
CA VAL A 43 1.79 13.69 4.73
C VAL A 43 1.84 14.68 5.89
N GLY A 44 2.95 14.68 6.63
CA GLY A 44 3.14 15.54 7.80
C GLY A 44 2.46 15.05 9.08
N ALA A 45 1.88 13.83 9.07
CA ALA A 45 1.48 13.18 10.30
C ALA A 45 2.71 12.88 11.17
N ALA A 46 2.50 12.80 12.50
CA ALA A 46 3.55 12.43 13.43
C ALA A 46 4.05 11.00 13.16
N ASP A 47 5.29 10.70 13.57
CA ASP A 47 5.83 9.36 13.49
C ASP A 47 4.94 8.37 14.26
N GLY A 48 4.59 7.26 13.60
CA GLY A 48 3.70 6.26 14.17
C GLY A 48 2.21 6.63 14.13
N ALA A 49 1.81 7.66 13.39
CA ALA A 49 0.41 7.96 13.15
C ALA A 49 -0.33 6.76 12.52
N ASP A 50 -1.61 6.65 12.87
CA ASP A 50 -2.47 5.63 12.31
C ASP A 50 -2.74 5.88 10.83
N TYR A 51 -2.92 4.79 10.11
CA TYR A 51 -3.41 4.77 8.76
C TYR A 51 -4.89 5.12 8.74
N GLN A 52 -5.29 5.91 7.76
CA GLN A 52 -6.68 6.22 7.48
C GLN A 52 -7.06 5.71 6.08
N PRO A 53 -8.37 5.44 5.83
CA PRO A 53 -8.83 5.08 4.51
C PRO A 53 -8.63 6.26 3.55
N ALA A 54 -8.17 5.97 2.35
CA ALA A 54 -8.12 6.92 1.26
C ALA A 54 -9.54 7.26 0.81
N ASP A 55 -9.79 8.53 0.55
CA ASP A 55 -11.01 8.94 -0.14
C ASP A 55 -10.99 8.47 -1.61
N ARG A 56 -12.05 8.82 -2.34
CA ARG A 56 -12.22 8.38 -3.74
C ARG A 56 -11.13 8.93 -4.67
N GLU A 57 -10.72 10.18 -4.48
CA GLU A 57 -9.75 10.82 -5.36
C GLU A 57 -8.36 10.20 -5.15
N LEU A 58 -7.98 10.05 -3.88
CA LEU A 58 -6.70 9.48 -3.51
C LEU A 58 -6.63 7.98 -3.82
N SER A 59 -7.74 7.23 -3.63
CA SER A 59 -7.83 5.83 -4.06
C SER A 59 -7.58 5.68 -5.56
N ALA A 60 -8.16 6.56 -6.39
CA ALA A 60 -7.93 6.54 -7.84
C ALA A 60 -6.49 6.90 -8.22
N GLU A 61 -5.80 7.72 -7.42
CA GLU A 61 -4.37 7.96 -7.59
C GLU A 61 -3.53 6.72 -7.26
N PHE A 62 -3.79 6.08 -6.12
CA PHE A 62 -3.10 4.86 -5.73
C PHE A 62 -3.32 3.70 -6.70
N ASP A 63 -4.52 3.57 -7.27
CA ASP A 63 -4.78 2.59 -8.32
C ASP A 63 -3.96 2.85 -9.59
N ARG A 64 -3.86 4.11 -10.03
CA ARG A 64 -3.02 4.48 -11.18
C ARG A 64 -1.55 4.15 -10.92
N LEU A 65 -1.06 4.43 -9.71
CA LEU A 65 0.31 4.11 -9.32
C LEU A 65 0.54 2.59 -9.23
N ARG A 66 -0.40 1.83 -8.69
CA ARG A 66 -0.34 0.36 -8.64
C ARG A 66 -0.24 -0.26 -10.03
N VAL A 67 -1.06 0.21 -10.98
CA VAL A 67 -1.01 -0.26 -12.37
C VAL A 67 0.37 0.01 -12.99
N ARG A 68 0.94 1.19 -12.73
CA ARG A 68 2.28 1.54 -13.21
C ARG A 68 3.37 0.68 -12.56
N ALA A 69 3.27 0.41 -11.27
CA ALA A 69 4.22 -0.45 -10.56
C ALA A 69 4.20 -1.88 -11.12
N GLN A 70 3.01 -2.45 -11.35
CA GLN A 70 2.88 -3.78 -11.93
C GLN A 70 3.51 -3.86 -13.33
N ALA A 71 3.29 -2.85 -14.17
CA ALA A 71 3.89 -2.81 -15.50
C ALA A 71 5.43 -2.79 -15.47
N ILE A 72 6.04 -2.22 -14.43
CA ILE A 72 7.50 -2.23 -14.25
C ILE A 72 7.98 -3.62 -13.83
N GLU A 73 7.30 -4.25 -12.87
CA GLU A 73 7.61 -5.61 -12.41
C GLU A 73 7.52 -6.62 -13.56
N ASP A 74 6.48 -6.53 -14.40
CA ASP A 74 6.27 -7.42 -15.54
C ASP A 74 7.41 -7.29 -16.57
N VAL A 75 7.85 -6.06 -16.86
CA VAL A 75 8.99 -5.80 -17.77
C VAL A 75 10.29 -6.35 -17.18
N GLN A 76 10.53 -6.19 -15.88
CA GLN A 76 11.71 -6.75 -15.21
C GLN A 76 11.72 -8.27 -15.27
N ALA A 77 10.60 -8.92 -14.99
CA ALA A 77 10.47 -10.37 -15.07
C ALA A 77 10.73 -10.91 -16.50
N GLU A 78 10.30 -10.20 -17.54
CA GLU A 78 10.59 -10.56 -18.94
C GLU A 78 12.10 -10.48 -19.24
N LEU A 79 12.79 -9.46 -18.72
CA LEU A 79 14.23 -9.29 -18.90
C LEU A 79 15.03 -10.37 -18.15
N ASP A 80 14.65 -10.69 -16.92
CA ASP A 80 15.32 -11.68 -16.08
C ASP A 80 15.10 -13.12 -16.59
N GLY A 81 13.92 -13.41 -17.15
CA GLY A 81 13.58 -14.72 -17.73
C GLY A 81 14.17 -15.00 -19.12
N ARG A 82 14.86 -14.03 -19.73
CA ARG A 82 15.55 -14.19 -21.03
C ARG A 82 17.02 -14.61 -20.91
N GLN A 83 17.50 -14.98 -19.72
CA GLN A 83 18.85 -15.55 -19.53
C GLN A 83 18.93 -17.05 -19.83
#